data_AF-A0A978T9I8-F1
#
_entry.id   AF-A0A978T9I8-F1
#
_cell.length_a   1.000
_cell.length_b   1.000
_cell.length_c   1.000
_cell.angle_alpha   90.00
_cell.angle_beta   90.00
_cell.angle_gamma   90.00
#
_symmetry.space_group_name_H-M   'P 1'
#
loop_
_entity.id
_entity.type
_entity.pdbx_description
1 polymer ?
#
loop_
_entity_poly.entity_id
_entity_poly.type
_entity_poly.pdbx_seq_one_letter_code
_entity_poly.pdbx_strand_id
1 'polypeptide(L)'
;MPNPNQRLMRNLGLGWLAFLGLGLGLRHWLMPPTITVIIDRSYCAPSQWQPLAAAYADLYEQQTQQRLKIDQVIYVSDLGQEVAPTPPTPDEVRQLSTFGRFNPAQMERAKQAQPGARVLSCQGGPP
;
A
#
# COMPACT_ATOMS: atom_id res chain seq x y z
N MET A 1 41.64 39.39 -10.41
CA MET A 1 41.43 39.29 -8.95
C MET A 1 39.93 39.25 -8.71
N PRO A 2 39.35 38.13 -8.24
CA PRO A 2 37.90 38.03 -8.03
C PRO A 2 37.46 38.98 -6.90
N ASN A 3 36.46 39.82 -7.18
CA ASN A 3 35.95 40.84 -6.26
C ASN A 3 35.42 40.18 -4.96
N PRO A 4 35.69 40.73 -3.76
CA PRO A 4 35.26 40.13 -2.49
C PRO A 4 33.75 39.90 -2.39
N ASN A 5 32.94 40.77 -3.01
CA ASN A 5 31.48 40.63 -3.09
C ASN A 5 31.03 39.39 -3.87
N GLN A 6 31.80 38.96 -4.87
CA GLN A 6 31.53 37.79 -5.69
C GLN A 6 31.75 36.48 -4.91
N ARG A 7 32.72 36.45 -3.99
CA ARG A 7 32.94 35.31 -3.08
C ARG A 7 31.81 35.18 -2.05
N LEU A 8 31.29 36.31 -1.56
CA LEU A 8 30.20 36.35 -0.60
C LEU A 8 28.89 35.83 -1.20
N MET A 9 28.53 36.30 -2.40
CA MET A 9 27.36 35.80 -3.13
C MET A 9 27.48 34.31 -3.48
N ARG A 10 28.67 33.84 -3.87
CA ARG A 10 28.88 32.43 -4.19
C ARG A 10 28.69 31.52 -2.97
N ASN A 11 29.18 31.93 -1.80
CA ASN A 11 29.01 31.16 -0.57
C ASN A 11 27.56 31.17 -0.07
N LEU A 12 26.85 32.31 -0.16
CA LEU A 12 25.42 32.36 0.17
C LEU A 12 24.59 31.50 -0.80
N GLY A 13 24.88 31.54 -2.10
CA GLY A 13 24.19 30.71 -3.09
C GLY A 13 24.42 29.22 -2.88
N LEU A 14 25.66 28.82 -2.56
CA LEU A 14 25.99 27.42 -2.22
C LEU A 14 25.32 26.97 -0.91
N GLY A 15 25.25 27.85 0.09
CA GLY A 15 24.55 27.56 1.35
C GLY A 15 23.04 27.32 1.14
N TRP A 16 22.39 28.15 0.32
CA TRP A 16 20.99 27.98 -0.05
C TRP A 16 20.75 26.73 -0.89
N LEU A 17 21.62 26.43 -1.86
CA LEU A 17 21.53 25.20 -2.66
C LEU A 17 21.69 23.95 -1.80
N ALA A 18 22.62 23.96 -0.83
CA ALA A 18 22.78 22.86 0.11
C ALA A 18 21.54 22.68 0.99
N PHE A 19 20.95 23.76 1.48
CA PHE A 19 19.73 23.71 2.31
C PHE A 19 18.51 23.21 1.52
N LEU A 20 18.33 23.68 0.29
CA LEU A 20 17.25 23.23 -0.59
C LEU A 20 17.44 21.75 -0.99
N GLY A 21 18.67 21.34 -1.29
CA GLY A 21 19.00 19.94 -1.59
C GLY A 21 18.69 19.01 -0.42
N LEU A 22 19.06 19.40 0.81
CA LEU A 22 18.77 18.65 2.03
C LEU A 22 17.27 18.58 2.32
N GLY A 23 16.55 19.69 2.19
CA GLY A 23 15.09 19.73 2.39
C GLY A 23 14.32 18.87 1.39
N LEU A 24 14.70 18.89 0.11
CA LEU A 24 14.10 18.04 -0.92
C LEU A 24 14.44 16.57 -0.73
N GLY A 25 15.69 16.27 -0.35
CA GLY A 25 16.14 14.90 -0.07
C GLY A 25 15.35 14.24 1.06
N LEU A 26 15.17 14.96 2.18
CA LEU A 26 14.38 14.48 3.32
C LEU A 26 12.92 14.23 2.92
N ARG A 27 12.30 15.14 2.18
CA ARG A 27 10.91 15.00 1.75
C ARG A 27 10.68 13.76 0.88
N HIS A 28 11.61 13.45 -0.04
CA HIS A 28 11.46 12.29 -0.90
C HIS A 28 11.65 10.98 -0.15
N TRP A 29 12.50 10.97 0.88
CA TRP A 29 12.76 9.80 1.70
C TRP A 29 11.61 9.47 2.68
N LEU A 30 10.78 10.46 3.00
CA LEU A 30 9.65 10.34 3.93
C LEU A 30 8.32 9.96 3.26
N MET A 31 8.29 9.70 1.95
CA MET A 31 7.04 9.28 1.30
C MET A 31 6.64 7.88 1.76
N PRO A 32 5.38 7.67 2.22
CA PRO A 32 4.95 6.37 2.69
C PRO A 32 4.97 5.34 1.55
N PRO A 33 5.37 4.09 1.83
CA PRO A 33 5.29 3.01 0.86
C PRO A 33 3.85 2.81 0.39
N THR A 34 3.68 2.74 -0.92
CA THR A 34 2.39 2.46 -1.55
C THR A 34 2.25 0.96 -1.80
N ILE A 35 1.13 0.37 -1.40
CA ILE A 35 0.87 -1.06 -1.48
C ILE A 35 -0.44 -1.35 -2.23
N THR A 36 -0.48 -2.48 -2.91
CA THR A 36 -1.72 -3.11 -3.37
C THR A 36 -2.11 -4.19 -2.37
N VAL A 37 -3.40 -4.30 -2.04
CA VAL A 37 -3.91 -5.41 -1.21
C VAL A 37 -4.70 -6.36 -2.09
N ILE A 38 -4.36 -7.64 -2.07
CA ILE A 38 -5.10 -8.70 -2.74
C ILE A 38 -5.89 -9.44 -1.68
N ILE A 39 -7.21 -9.45 -1.80
CA ILE A 39 -8.12 -10.11 -0.86
C ILE A 39 -8.76 -11.30 -1.57
N ASP A 40 -8.59 -12.49 -1.00
CA ASP A 40 -9.38 -13.66 -1.39
C ASP A 40 -10.82 -13.48 -0.92
N ARG A 41 -11.75 -13.39 -1.87
CA ARG A 41 -13.19 -13.28 -1.61
C ARG A 41 -13.91 -14.62 -1.77
N SER A 42 -13.16 -15.71 -1.95
CA SER A 42 -13.75 -17.05 -1.97
C SER A 42 -14.50 -17.36 -0.67
N TYR A 43 -15.46 -18.28 -0.72
CA TYR A 43 -16.27 -18.63 0.44
C TYR A 43 -15.41 -18.94 1.66
N CYS A 44 -15.68 -18.22 2.74
CA CYS A 44 -14.91 -18.25 3.97
C CYS A 44 -15.86 -18.20 5.17
N ALA A 45 -15.64 -19.07 6.15
CA ALA A 45 -16.47 -19.08 7.36
C ALA A 45 -16.29 -17.77 8.13
N PRO A 46 -17.32 -17.27 8.83
CA PRO A 46 -17.23 -16.00 9.57
C PRO A 46 -16.05 -15.97 10.57
N SER A 47 -15.72 -17.12 11.18
CA SER A 47 -14.57 -17.26 12.10
C SER A 47 -13.21 -17.05 11.44
N GLN A 48 -13.10 -17.31 10.13
CA GLN A 48 -11.88 -17.10 9.33
C GLN A 48 -11.89 -15.73 8.64
N TRP A 49 -13.07 -15.20 8.31
CA TRP A 49 -13.21 -13.89 7.68
C TRP A 49 -12.92 -12.73 8.65
N GLN A 50 -13.39 -12.83 9.90
CA GLN A 50 -13.14 -11.82 10.93
C GLN A 50 -11.65 -11.47 11.12
N PRO A 51 -10.73 -12.43 11.31
CA PRO A 51 -9.30 -12.11 11.45
C PRO A 51 -8.70 -11.53 10.16
N LEU A 52 -9.17 -11.95 8.97
CA LEU A 52 -8.76 -11.35 7.70
C LEU A 52 -9.17 -9.88 7.61
N ALA A 53 -10.43 -9.58 7.95
CA ALA A 53 -10.95 -8.23 7.97
C ALA A 53 -10.27 -7.36 9.03
N ALA A 54 -9.86 -7.95 10.17
CA ALA A 54 -9.02 -7.28 11.16
C ALA A 54 -7.62 -6.96 10.61
N ALA A 55 -6.96 -7.90 9.93
CA ALA A 55 -5.67 -7.64 9.29
C ALA A 55 -5.75 -6.53 8.22
N TYR A 56 -6.87 -6.45 7.48
CA TYR A 56 -7.12 -5.31 6.59
C TYR A 56 -7.33 -4.00 7.36
N ALA A 57 -8.05 -4.03 8.48
CA ALA A 57 -8.24 -2.87 9.34
C ALA A 57 -6.90 -2.30 9.85
N ASP A 58 -5.95 -3.17 10.22
CA ASP A 58 -4.61 -2.77 10.64
C ASP A 58 -3.84 -2.05 9.51
N LEU A 59 -3.97 -2.53 8.27
CA LEU A 59 -3.38 -1.85 7.09
C LEU A 59 -4.03 -0.49 6.84
N TYR A 60 -5.35 -0.40 7.00
CA TYR A 60 -6.09 0.85 6.85
C TYR A 60 -5.75 1.86 7.96
N GLU A 61 -5.50 1.39 9.18
CA GLU A 61 -5.01 2.24 10.27
C GLU A 61 -3.61 2.76 9.95
N GLN A 62 -2.71 1.91 9.46
CA GLN A 62 -1.38 2.34 9.01
C GLN A 62 -1.45 3.38 7.89
N GLN A 63 -2.44 3.28 6.99
CA GLN A 63 -2.73 4.33 6.02
C GLN A 63 -3.14 5.64 6.68
N THR A 64 -4.00 5.57 7.69
CA THR A 64 -4.48 6.74 8.44
C THR A 64 -3.34 7.43 9.18
N GLN A 65 -2.40 6.64 9.72
CA GLN A 65 -1.17 7.11 10.35
C GLN A 65 -0.07 7.53 9.35
N GLN A 66 -0.37 7.56 8.05
CA GLN A 66 0.57 7.91 6.97
C GLN A 66 1.84 7.03 6.95
N ARG A 67 1.77 5.80 7.46
CA ARG A 67 2.89 4.84 7.43
C ARG A 67 2.94 4.05 6.13
N LEU A 68 1.80 3.93 5.45
CA LEU A 68 1.67 3.34 4.13
C LEU A 68 0.54 4.03 3.36
N LYS A 69 0.40 3.71 2.09
CA LYS A 69 -0.77 4.09 1.29
C LYS A 69 -1.31 2.85 0.59
N ILE A 70 -2.58 2.53 0.79
CA ILE A 70 -3.26 1.49 0.01
C ILE A 70 -3.69 2.14 -1.30
N ASP A 71 -3.08 1.70 -2.40
CA ASP A 71 -3.37 2.24 -3.73
C ASP A 71 -4.66 1.66 -4.29
N GLN A 72 -4.77 0.34 -4.21
CA GLN A 72 -5.88 -0.43 -4.75
C GLN A 72 -6.07 -1.72 -3.95
N VAL A 73 -7.30 -2.23 -4.01
CA VAL A 73 -7.68 -3.52 -3.44
C VAL A 73 -8.23 -4.40 -4.56
N ILE A 74 -7.68 -5.61 -4.68
CA ILE A 74 -8.06 -6.57 -5.73
C ILE A 74 -8.71 -7.77 -5.05
N TYR A 75 -9.99 -8.00 -5.32
CA TYR A 75 -10.70 -9.19 -4.90
C TYR A 75 -10.43 -10.34 -5.87
N VAL A 76 -10.10 -11.51 -5.34
CA VAL A 76 -9.82 -12.71 -6.13
C VAL A 76 -10.74 -13.83 -5.70
N SER A 77 -11.32 -14.53 -6.67
CA SER A 77 -12.10 -15.76 -6.47
C SER A 77 -11.99 -16.65 -7.71
N ASP A 78 -12.65 -17.81 -7.70
CA ASP A 78 -12.85 -18.63 -8.91
C ASP A 78 -13.70 -17.93 -9.98
N LEU A 79 -14.55 -16.98 -9.59
CA LEU A 79 -15.36 -16.17 -10.52
C LEU A 79 -14.52 -15.11 -11.26
N GLY A 80 -13.31 -14.81 -10.78
CA GLY A 80 -12.41 -13.86 -11.44
C GLY A 80 -11.67 -12.96 -10.47
N GLN A 81 -11.11 -11.88 -11.03
CA GLN A 81 -10.44 -10.81 -10.30
C GLN A 81 -11.24 -9.52 -10.48
N GLU A 82 -11.50 -8.80 -9.40
CA GLU A 82 -12.23 -7.55 -9.41
C GLU A 82 -11.40 -6.50 -8.66
N VAL A 83 -11.12 -5.37 -9.31
CA VAL A 83 -10.42 -4.26 -8.67
C VAL A 83 -11.45 -3.34 -8.06
N ALA A 84 -11.34 -3.09 -6.76
CA ALA A 84 -12.19 -2.11 -6.09
C ALA A 84 -11.87 -0.71 -6.64
N PRO A 85 -12.89 0.10 -7.00
CA PRO A 85 -12.68 1.43 -7.57
C PRO A 85 -11.99 2.38 -6.58
N THR A 86 -12.23 2.17 -5.29
CA THR A 86 -11.55 2.84 -4.18
C THR A 86 -11.21 1.81 -3.11
N PRO A 87 -10.11 1.97 -2.35
CA PRO A 87 -9.83 1.13 -1.21
C PRO A 87 -11.04 1.14 -0.25
N PRO A 88 -11.69 -0.01 0.01
CA PRO A 88 -12.84 -0.08 0.89
C PRO A 88 -12.46 0.26 2.32
N THR A 89 -13.42 0.73 3.09
CA THR A 89 -13.29 0.90 4.54
C THR A 89 -13.23 -0.47 5.24
N PRO A 90 -12.67 -0.54 6.47
CA PRO A 90 -12.65 -1.79 7.23
C PRO A 90 -14.04 -2.38 7.48
N ASP A 91 -15.05 -1.55 7.68
CA ASP A 91 -16.43 -2.01 7.91
C ASP A 91 -17.06 -2.61 6.64
N GLU A 92 -16.79 -2.01 5.47
CA GLU A 92 -17.19 -2.60 4.18
C GLU A 92 -16.53 -3.96 3.97
N VAL A 93 -15.25 -4.11 4.33
CA VAL A 93 -14.56 -5.40 4.25
C VAL A 93 -15.14 -6.42 5.21
N ARG A 94 -15.51 -6.04 6.44
CA ARG A 94 -16.18 -6.96 7.38
C ARG A 94 -17.53 -7.45 6.86
N GLN A 95 -18.26 -6.62 6.13
CA GLN A 95 -19.60 -6.91 5.63
C GLN A 95 -19.61 -7.53 4.22
N LEU A 96 -18.46 -7.60 3.55
CA LEU A 96 -18.33 -8.21 2.22
C LEU A 96 -18.83 -9.65 2.24
N SER A 97 -19.73 -9.95 1.30
CA SER A 97 -20.14 -11.34 1.07
C SER A 97 -19.00 -12.11 0.43
N THR A 98 -18.62 -13.23 1.04
CA THR A 98 -17.66 -14.19 0.50
C THR A 98 -18.40 -15.27 -0.28
N PHE A 99 -17.96 -15.56 -1.50
CA PHE A 99 -18.64 -16.49 -2.39
C PHE A 99 -17.68 -17.14 -3.37
N GLY A 100 -18.10 -18.26 -3.95
CA GLY A 100 -17.26 -19.03 -4.86
C GLY A 100 -16.23 -19.89 -4.12
N ARG A 101 -15.25 -20.38 -4.86
CA ARG A 101 -14.18 -21.27 -4.38
C ARG A 101 -12.82 -20.61 -4.51
N PHE A 102 -11.90 -21.01 -3.65
CA PHE A 102 -10.52 -20.57 -3.75
C PHE A 102 -9.90 -21.08 -5.05
N ASN A 103 -9.21 -20.19 -5.76
CA ASN A 103 -8.53 -20.51 -7.00
C ASN A 103 -7.05 -20.10 -6.91
N PRO A 104 -6.14 -21.05 -6.63
CA PRO A 104 -4.73 -20.74 -6.45
C PRO A 104 -4.09 -20.18 -7.74
N ALA A 105 -4.53 -20.63 -8.92
CA ALA A 105 -4.01 -20.14 -10.18
C ALA A 105 -4.36 -18.66 -10.43
N GLN A 106 -5.56 -18.22 -10.00
CA GLN A 106 -5.94 -16.81 -10.07
C GLN A 106 -5.18 -15.97 -9.04
N MET A 107 -5.01 -16.51 -7.83
CA MET A 107 -4.25 -15.85 -6.77
C MET A 107 -2.79 -15.62 -7.19
N GLU A 108 -2.13 -16.63 -7.75
CA GLU A 108 -0.76 -16.49 -8.25
C GLU A 108 -0.67 -15.51 -9.42
N ARG A 109 -1.65 -15.48 -10.32
CA ARG A 109 -1.71 -14.46 -11.37
C ARG A 109 -1.82 -13.05 -10.81
N ALA A 110 -2.65 -12.83 -9.79
CA ALA A 110 -2.78 -11.53 -9.14
C ALA A 110 -1.48 -11.12 -8.44
N LYS A 111 -0.79 -12.05 -7.76
CA LYS A 111 0.52 -11.81 -7.15
C LYS A 111 1.60 -11.48 -8.18
N GLN A 112 1.61 -12.18 -9.31
CA GLN A 112 2.56 -11.91 -10.41
C GLN A 112 2.30 -10.56 -11.07
N ALA A 113 1.03 -10.18 -11.21
CA ALA A 113 0.64 -8.87 -11.74
C ALA A 113 1.00 -7.73 -10.78
N GLN A 114 1.07 -8.00 -9.47
CA GLN A 114 1.42 -7.02 -8.44
C GLN A 114 2.53 -7.52 -7.51
N PRO A 115 3.79 -7.52 -7.97
CA PRO A 115 4.94 -7.96 -7.19
C PRO A 115 5.19 -6.96 -6.04
N GLY A 116 4.74 -7.33 -4.83
CA GLY A 116 4.77 -6.47 -3.64
C GLY A 116 3.39 -6.27 -2.98
N ALA A 117 2.34 -6.83 -3.57
CA ALA A 117 1.02 -6.79 -2.96
C ALA A 117 0.96 -7.59 -1.65
N ARG A 118 0.16 -7.08 -0.70
CA ARG A 118 -0.19 -7.80 0.53
C ARG A 118 -1.38 -8.71 0.25
N VAL A 119 -1.17 -10.01 0.43
CA VAL A 119 -2.20 -11.01 0.18
C VAL A 119 -2.88 -11.37 1.48
N LEU A 120 -4.20 -11.22 1.51
CA LEU A 120 -5.08 -11.59 2.60
C LEU A 120 -5.95 -12.74 2.09
N SER A 121 -5.80 -13.93 2.66
CA SER A 121 -6.58 -15.11 2.26
C SER A 121 -7.08 -15.91 3.44
N CYS A 122 -8.24 -16.54 3.31
CA CYS A 122 -8.78 -17.41 4.35
C CYS A 122 -8.16 -18.82 4.35
N GLN A 123 -7.61 -19.27 3.22
CA GLN A 123 -7.09 -20.64 3.05
C GLN A 123 -5.58 -20.77 3.32
N GLY A 124 -4.85 -19.65 3.34
CA GLY A 124 -3.51 -19.59 3.90
C GLY A 124 -3.59 -19.11 5.35
N GLY A 125 -3.32 -19.99 6.31
CA GLY A 125 -2.97 -19.56 7.66
C GLY A 125 -1.81 -18.56 7.65
N PRO A 126 -1.52 -17.88 8.78
CA PRO A 126 -0.37 -16.98 8.84
C PRO A 126 0.90 -17.71 8.39
N PRO A 127 1.88 -17.00 7.80
CA PRO A 127 3.19 -17.60 7.53
C PRO A 127 3.82 -18.21 8.78
#